data_AF-A0A162NA61-F1
#
_entry.id   AF-A0A162NA61-F1
#
_cell.length_a   1.000
_cell.length_b   1.000
_cell.length_c   1.000
_cell.angle_alpha   90.00
_cell.angle_beta   90.00
_cell.angle_gamma   90.00
#
_symmetry.space_group_name_H-M   'P 1'
#
loop_
_entity.id
_entity.type
_entity.pdbx_description
1 polymer ?
#
loop_
_entity_poly.entity_id
_entity_poly.type
_entity_poly.pdbx_seq_one_letter_code
_entity_poly.pdbx_strand_id
1 'polypeptide(L)'
;MINKIDEMVLKLKGEEMSKIEREWLFTDLYVAVQPEFSKIIRRYFTKKNLLGFTFDVTDYESRFAQIIQDAITDFDKNKGTFMALLCAYADIQFKDITRYNLAQKRFDMKQRACSFDELFEGNGVDIEDLGQANLLECDTALSIIKEFIKTDKEGQIISILASCGNKNDRKEMLKDYFNGKYGATERKKVQRVRERLAKNLLSSGIFL
;
A
#
# COMPACT_ATOMS: atom_id res chain seq x y z
N MET A 1 -0.61 -2.78 28.98
CA MET A 1 0.85 -2.92 29.04
C MET A 1 1.41 -1.99 27.98
N ILE A 2 2.21 -1.00 28.37
CA ILE A 2 2.77 -0.03 27.42
C ILE A 2 3.94 -0.73 26.70
N ASN A 3 4.02 -0.62 25.38
CA ASN A 3 5.14 -1.22 24.63
C ASN A 3 6.41 -0.38 24.90
N LYS A 4 7.58 -1.04 24.96
CA LYS A 4 8.90 -0.41 25.17
C LYS A 4 9.14 0.82 24.29
N ILE A 5 8.68 0.78 23.02
CA ILE A 5 8.76 1.92 22.09
C ILE A 5 7.96 3.12 22.61
N ASP A 6 6.72 2.90 23.04
CA ASP A 6 5.86 3.98 23.57
C ASP A 6 6.46 4.58 24.85
N GLU A 7 7.09 3.76 25.70
CA GLU A 7 7.80 4.25 26.90
C GLU A 7 8.99 5.14 26.55
N MET A 8 9.79 4.77 25.55
CA MET A 8 10.92 5.57 25.07
C MET A 8 10.45 6.92 24.54
N VAL A 9 9.35 6.94 23.80
CA VAL A 9 8.75 8.18 23.26
C VAL A 9 8.22 9.06 24.38
N LEU A 10 7.52 8.50 25.36
CA LEU A 10 7.03 9.27 26.51
C LEU A 10 8.18 9.90 27.31
N LYS A 11 9.31 9.19 27.46
CA LYS A 11 10.52 9.75 28.05
C LYS A 11 11.09 10.90 27.21
N LEU A 12 11.18 10.74 25.89
CA LEU A 12 11.67 11.78 24.97
C LEU A 12 10.82 13.06 25.00
N LYS A 13 9.52 12.95 25.30
CA LYS A 13 8.61 14.10 25.49
C LYS A 13 8.78 14.80 26.83
N GLY A 14 9.41 14.16 27.81
CA GLY A 14 9.67 14.76 29.13
C GLY A 14 10.66 15.91 29.07
N GLU A 15 10.51 16.88 29.97
CA GLU A 15 11.32 18.11 30.01
C GLU A 15 12.63 17.96 30.82
N GLU A 16 12.80 16.87 31.58
CA GLU A 16 13.89 16.72 32.58
C GLU A 16 15.20 16.12 32.04
N MET A 17 15.30 15.85 30.74
CA MET A 17 16.49 15.21 30.14
C MET A 17 17.50 16.22 29.62
N SER A 18 18.79 15.96 29.84
CA SER A 18 19.84 16.73 29.18
C SER A 18 19.82 16.51 27.66
N LYS A 19 20.42 17.43 26.90
CA LYS A 19 20.49 17.34 25.43
C LYS A 19 21.14 16.03 24.96
N ILE A 20 22.25 15.62 25.59
CA ILE A 20 23.01 14.42 25.20
C ILE A 20 22.18 13.15 25.46
N GLU A 21 21.52 13.06 26.62
CA GLU A 21 20.65 11.92 26.95
C GLU A 21 19.48 11.81 25.98
N ARG A 22 18.92 12.95 25.57
CA ARG A 22 17.86 13.00 24.56
C ARG A 22 18.34 12.48 23.20
N GLU A 23 19.54 12.85 22.77
CA GLU A 23 20.13 12.37 21.50
C GLU A 23 20.41 10.85 21.51
N TRP A 24 20.93 10.32 22.62
CA TRP A 24 21.13 8.89 22.78
C TRP A 24 19.81 8.11 22.80
N LEU A 25 18.83 8.58 23.57
CA LEU A 25 17.53 7.93 23.62
C LEU A 25 16.79 7.99 22.27
N PHE A 26 16.95 9.08 21.51
CA PHE A 26 16.43 9.17 20.15
C PHE A 26 17.12 8.16 19.23
N THR A 27 18.43 8.00 19.36
CA THR A 27 19.20 7.00 18.59
C THR A 27 18.74 5.58 18.92
N ASP A 28 18.54 5.26 20.20
CA ASP A 28 18.01 3.97 20.63
C ASP A 28 16.60 3.72 20.07
N LEU A 29 15.75 4.75 20.07
CA LEU A 29 14.42 4.67 19.49
C LEU A 29 14.50 4.43 17.97
N TYR A 30 15.38 5.15 17.28
CA TYR A 30 15.60 4.97 15.85
C TYR A 30 16.00 3.53 15.54
N VAL A 31 16.99 2.98 16.26
CA VAL A 31 17.45 1.60 16.11
C VAL A 31 16.35 0.60 16.43
N ALA A 32 15.52 0.87 17.44
CA ALA A 32 14.40 0.00 17.81
C ALA A 32 13.30 -0.05 16.74
N VAL A 33 13.08 1.05 16.02
CA VAL A 33 12.05 1.17 14.97
C VAL A 33 12.61 0.74 13.60
N GLN A 34 13.91 0.88 13.37
CA GLN A 34 14.57 0.61 12.09
C GLN A 34 14.19 -0.73 11.43
N PRO A 35 14.05 -1.87 12.14
CA PRO A 35 13.62 -3.13 11.53
C PRO A 35 12.25 -3.08 10.84
N GLU A 36 11.41 -2.10 11.19
CA GLU A 36 10.08 -1.93 10.62
C GLU A 36 10.05 -0.98 9.41
N PHE A 37 11.15 -0.27 9.10
CA PHE A 37 11.19 0.73 8.03
C PHE A 37 10.77 0.17 6.67
N SER A 38 11.35 -0.96 6.25
CA SER A 38 11.00 -1.58 4.97
C SER A 38 9.53 -2.01 4.91
N LYS A 39 8.94 -2.42 6.04
CA LYS A 39 7.52 -2.77 6.12
C LYS A 39 6.63 -1.53 6.01
N ILE A 40 7.03 -0.41 6.64
CA ILE A 40 6.31 0.86 6.54
C ILE A 40 6.35 1.39 5.09
N ILE A 41 7.51 1.37 4.45
CA ILE A 41 7.65 1.78 3.04
C ILE A 41 6.82 0.87 2.13
N ARG A 42 6.92 -0.45 2.30
CA ARG A 42 6.15 -1.42 1.50
C ARG A 42 4.65 -1.21 1.68
N ARG A 43 4.19 -1.00 2.92
CA ARG A 43 2.78 -0.68 3.21
C ARG A 43 2.34 0.58 2.48
N TYR A 44 3.14 1.64 2.50
CA TYR A 44 2.85 2.87 1.77
C TYR A 44 2.77 2.61 0.25
N PHE A 45 3.72 1.87 -0.32
CA PHE A 45 3.69 1.52 -1.75
C PHE A 45 2.47 0.71 -2.13
N THR A 46 2.12 -0.31 -1.35
CA THR A 46 0.91 -1.11 -1.56
C THR A 46 -0.35 -0.24 -1.47
N LYS A 47 -0.45 0.61 -0.44
CA LYS A 47 -1.61 1.48 -0.22
C LYS A 47 -1.80 2.52 -1.33
N LYS A 48 -0.71 2.93 -1.98
CA LYS A 48 -0.69 3.95 -3.04
C LYS A 48 -0.55 3.37 -4.45
N ASN A 49 -0.69 2.05 -4.60
CA ASN A 49 -0.57 1.36 -5.89
C ASN A 49 0.76 1.68 -6.62
N LEU A 50 1.85 1.75 -5.85
CA LEU A 50 3.18 2.13 -6.33
C LEU A 50 4.10 0.93 -6.62
N LEU A 51 3.61 -0.30 -6.47
CA LEU A 51 4.41 -1.52 -6.57
C LEU A 51 5.01 -1.78 -7.97
N GLY A 52 4.43 -1.17 -9.02
CA GLY A 52 4.95 -1.23 -10.40
C GLY A 52 5.97 -0.14 -10.75
N PHE A 53 6.30 0.75 -9.81
CA PHE A 53 7.25 1.85 -10.02
C PHE A 53 8.60 1.52 -9.39
N THR A 54 9.68 1.80 -10.12
CA THR A 54 11.03 1.72 -9.57
C THR A 54 11.36 3.01 -8.83
N PHE A 55 11.26 2.98 -7.51
CA PHE A 55 11.70 4.05 -6.63
C PHE A 55 13.00 3.68 -5.93
N ASP A 56 13.85 4.68 -5.71
CA ASP A 56 15.00 4.54 -4.83
C ASP A 56 14.50 4.51 -3.38
N VAL A 57 14.61 3.35 -2.73
CA VAL A 57 14.15 3.16 -1.34
C VAL A 57 14.94 4.02 -0.37
N THR A 58 16.19 4.37 -0.70
CA THR A 58 17.04 5.21 0.16
C THR A 58 16.48 6.63 0.31
N ASP A 59 15.79 7.15 -0.72
CA ASP A 59 15.10 8.45 -0.65
C ASP A 59 14.04 8.44 0.46
N TYR A 60 13.32 7.33 0.62
CA TYR A 60 12.30 7.15 1.65
C TYR A 60 12.91 6.89 3.02
N GLU A 61 13.93 6.03 3.08
CA GLU A 61 14.61 5.69 4.34
C GLU A 61 15.23 6.93 4.99
N SER A 62 15.79 7.84 4.17
CA SER A 62 16.42 9.09 4.64
C SER A 62 15.46 10.00 5.42
N ARG A 63 14.14 9.83 5.26
CA ARG A 63 13.13 10.64 5.96
C ARG A 63 12.73 10.11 7.32
N PHE A 64 13.09 8.87 7.69
CA PHE A 64 12.60 8.29 8.94
C PHE A 64 13.02 9.07 10.17
N ALA A 65 14.23 9.64 10.21
CA ALA A 65 14.65 10.46 11.34
C ALA A 65 13.69 11.65 11.57
N GLN A 66 13.33 12.34 10.50
CA GLN A 66 12.39 13.46 10.55
C GLN A 66 10.97 12.98 10.89
N ILE A 67 10.49 11.89 10.27
CA ILE A 67 9.17 11.30 10.55
C ILE A 67 9.04 10.89 12.03
N ILE A 68 10.08 10.27 12.60
CA ILE A 68 10.11 9.87 14.02
C ILE A 68 10.04 11.11 14.90
N GLN A 69 10.81 12.16 14.58
CA GLN A 69 10.80 13.40 15.35
C GLN A 69 9.43 14.09 15.34
N ASP A 70 8.80 14.20 14.18
CA ASP A 70 7.46 14.78 14.05
C ASP A 70 6.43 13.93 14.83
N ALA A 71 6.49 12.60 14.70
CA ALA A 71 5.60 11.68 15.42
C ALA A 71 5.77 11.77 16.94
N ILE A 72 6.99 11.96 17.47
CA ILE A 72 7.24 12.12 18.91
C ILE A 72 6.51 13.37 19.42
N THR A 73 6.63 14.49 18.69
CA THR A 73 6.00 15.77 19.03
C THR A 73 4.50 15.62 19.24
N ASP A 74 3.82 14.87 18.38
CA ASP A 74 2.37 14.73 18.38
C ASP A 74 1.84 13.47 19.09
N PHE A 75 2.73 12.60 19.59
CA PHE A 75 2.33 11.36 20.26
C PHE A 75 1.53 11.59 21.55
N ASP A 76 0.38 10.94 21.65
CA ASP A 76 -0.45 10.88 22.85
C ASP A 76 -0.82 9.42 23.12
N LYS A 77 -0.38 8.90 24.27
CA LYS A 77 -0.60 7.51 24.69
C LYS A 77 -2.08 7.12 24.79
N ASN A 78 -2.98 8.09 24.94
CA ASN A 78 -4.42 7.84 25.04
C ASN A 78 -5.10 7.72 23.66
N LYS A 79 -4.43 8.12 22.58
CA LYS A 79 -4.97 8.13 21.21
C LYS A 79 -4.53 6.94 20.37
N GLY A 80 -3.55 6.15 20.82
CA GLY A 80 -3.07 4.97 20.12
C GLY A 80 -1.61 4.64 20.42
N THR A 81 -1.02 3.78 19.59
CA THR A 81 0.40 3.40 19.69
C THR A 81 1.27 4.32 18.85
N PHE A 82 2.54 4.47 19.25
CA PHE A 82 3.48 5.31 18.52
C PHE A 82 3.68 4.82 17.09
N MET A 83 3.77 3.52 16.88
CA MET A 83 3.96 2.93 15.54
C MET A 83 2.80 3.25 14.59
N ALA A 84 1.56 3.32 15.09
CA ALA A 84 0.41 3.70 14.28
C ALA A 84 0.52 5.17 13.83
N LEU A 85 0.91 6.06 14.75
CA LEU A 85 1.15 7.47 14.45
C LEU A 85 2.31 7.65 13.47
N LEU A 86 3.42 6.96 13.70
CA LEU A 86 4.60 6.97 12.85
C LEU A 86 4.25 6.62 11.41
N CYS A 87 3.42 5.59 11.20
CA CYS A 87 2.95 5.23 9.87
C CYS A 87 2.12 6.34 9.20
N ALA A 88 1.32 7.08 9.98
CA ALA A 88 0.54 8.19 9.45
C ALA A 88 1.44 9.36 9.01
N TYR A 89 2.46 9.71 9.79
CA TYR A 89 3.47 10.70 9.39
C TYR A 89 4.30 10.23 8.19
N ALA A 90 4.64 8.94 8.15
CA ALA A 90 5.34 8.36 7.00
C ALA A 90 4.51 8.50 5.71
N ASP A 91 3.20 8.19 5.74
CA ASP A 91 2.31 8.39 4.59
C ASP A 91 2.30 9.84 4.08
N ILE A 92 2.35 10.82 4.99
CA ILE A 92 2.38 12.25 4.63
C ILE A 92 3.72 12.62 3.99
N GLN A 93 4.83 12.28 4.63
CA GLN A 93 6.17 12.65 4.15
C GLN A 93 6.54 11.90 2.86
N PHE A 94 6.17 10.62 2.76
CA PHE A 94 6.42 9.81 1.57
C PHE A 94 5.62 10.30 0.36
N LYS A 95 4.44 10.89 0.56
CA LYS A 95 3.66 11.52 -0.53
C LYS A 95 4.48 12.57 -1.26
N ASP A 96 5.22 13.40 -0.53
CA ASP A 96 6.03 14.47 -1.13
C ASP A 96 7.25 13.91 -1.86
N ILE A 97 7.89 12.86 -1.32
CA ILE A 97 8.98 12.14 -2.00
C ILE A 97 8.48 11.50 -3.29
N THR A 98 7.35 10.79 -3.23
CA THR A 98 6.75 10.16 -4.41
C THR A 98 6.39 11.21 -5.45
N ARG A 99 5.83 12.36 -5.04
CA ARG A 99 5.54 13.48 -5.94
C ARG A 99 6.80 14.00 -6.64
N TYR A 100 7.87 14.21 -5.87
CA TYR A 100 9.15 14.68 -6.40
C TYR A 100 9.76 13.66 -7.36
N ASN A 101 9.78 12.38 -6.97
CA ASN A 101 10.32 11.30 -7.79
C ASN A 101 9.52 11.14 -9.09
N LEU A 102 8.20 11.17 -9.06
CA LEU A 102 7.39 11.12 -10.28
C LEU A 102 7.56 12.35 -11.19
N ALA A 103 7.81 13.53 -10.60
CA ALA A 103 8.00 14.77 -11.34
C ALA A 103 9.40 14.89 -11.99
N GLN A 104 10.45 14.47 -11.29
CA GLN A 104 11.84 14.61 -11.75
C GLN A 104 12.40 13.34 -12.41
N LYS A 105 12.12 12.18 -11.82
CA LYS A 105 12.58 10.88 -12.27
C LYS A 105 11.50 10.27 -13.18
N ARG A 106 11.35 10.79 -14.41
CA ARG A 106 10.76 10.03 -15.54
C ARG A 106 11.69 8.84 -15.82
N PHE A 107 11.69 7.85 -14.93
CA PHE A 107 12.63 6.73 -14.99
C PHE A 107 12.18 5.62 -15.95
N ASP A 108 11.04 5.79 -16.61
CA ASP A 108 10.66 4.91 -17.69
C ASP A 108 9.88 5.66 -18.78
N MET A 109 10.53 5.92 -19.91
CA MET A 109 9.84 6.45 -21.11
C MET A 109 8.79 5.47 -21.65
N LYS A 110 8.75 4.23 -21.16
CA LYS A 110 7.73 3.23 -21.51
C LYS A 110 6.44 3.37 -20.69
N GLN A 111 6.46 4.09 -19.58
CA GLN A 111 5.26 4.32 -18.77
C GLN A 111 4.58 5.64 -19.13
N ARG A 112 3.25 5.59 -19.23
CA ARG A 112 2.42 6.73 -19.65
C ARG A 112 2.37 7.77 -18.53
N ALA A 113 2.37 9.05 -18.89
CA ALA A 113 2.17 10.13 -17.91
C ALA A 113 0.81 9.96 -17.21
N CYS A 114 0.81 9.77 -15.89
CA CYS A 114 -0.39 9.78 -15.05
C CYS A 114 -0.43 11.06 -14.21
N SER A 115 -1.64 11.53 -13.89
CA SER A 115 -1.80 12.69 -13.02
C SER A 115 -1.68 12.30 -11.55
N PHE A 116 -1.24 13.26 -10.72
CA PHE A 116 -1.05 13.04 -9.28
C PHE A 116 -2.37 12.71 -8.57
N ASP A 117 -3.47 13.28 -9.04
CA ASP A 117 -4.81 13.02 -8.50
C ASP A 117 -5.24 11.58 -8.78
N GLU A 118 -4.90 10.99 -9.94
CA GLU A 118 -5.17 9.58 -10.26
C GLU A 118 -4.40 8.56 -9.38
N LEU A 119 -3.24 8.92 -8.83
CA LEU A 119 -2.45 8.06 -7.94
C LEU A 119 -2.88 8.12 -6.48
N PHE A 120 -3.47 9.23 -6.05
CA PHE A 120 -3.78 9.49 -4.63
C PHE A 120 -5.27 9.54 -4.32
N GLU A 121 -6.15 9.69 -5.31
CA GLU A 121 -7.60 9.55 -5.18
C GLU A 121 -8.01 8.07 -5.27
N GLY A 122 -7.91 7.37 -4.15
CA GLY A 122 -8.39 5.99 -4.06
C GLY A 122 -8.18 5.37 -2.69
N ASN A 123 -9.03 5.71 -1.71
CA ASN A 123 -9.25 4.85 -0.53
C ASN A 123 -10.09 3.63 -0.92
N GLY A 124 -9.64 2.91 -1.93
CA GLY A 124 -10.22 1.67 -2.40
C GLY A 124 -9.09 0.91 -3.05
N VAL A 125 -8.81 -0.30 -2.56
CA VAL A 125 -7.87 -1.21 -3.20
C VAL A 125 -8.34 -1.40 -4.64
N ASP A 126 -7.71 -0.70 -5.58
CA ASP A 126 -7.85 -0.99 -6.98
C ASP A 126 -6.97 -2.19 -7.25
N ILE A 127 -7.62 -3.30 -7.60
CA ILE A 127 -6.96 -4.47 -8.18
C ILE A 127 -6.58 -4.05 -9.61
N GLU A 128 -5.60 -3.16 -9.72
CA GLU A 128 -4.89 -2.82 -10.94
C GLU A 128 -3.40 -3.10 -10.68
N ASP A 129 -3.06 -4.38 -10.44
CA ASP A 129 -1.77 -5.01 -10.82
C ASP A 129 -1.69 -6.48 -10.34
N LEU A 130 -2.62 -7.32 -10.81
CA LEU A 130 -2.32 -8.75 -10.99
C LEU A 130 -1.71 -9.01 -12.39
N GLY A 131 -1.23 -7.94 -13.04
CA GLY A 131 -0.43 -8.00 -14.25
C GLY A 131 1.04 -8.18 -13.90
N GLN A 132 1.49 -9.43 -13.91
CA GLN A 132 2.90 -9.84 -14.11
C GLN A 132 3.97 -9.62 -13.02
N ALA A 133 3.69 -9.06 -11.84
CA ALA A 133 4.67 -9.07 -10.75
C ALA A 133 4.12 -9.74 -9.48
N ASN A 134 4.76 -10.84 -9.06
CA ASN A 134 4.56 -11.59 -7.80
C ASN A 134 3.38 -12.58 -7.68
N LEU A 135 3.02 -13.30 -8.76
CA LEU A 135 2.27 -14.56 -8.63
C LEU A 135 3.16 -15.81 -8.43
N LEU A 136 4.45 -15.60 -8.11
CA LEU A 136 5.44 -16.69 -8.00
C LEU A 136 5.72 -17.18 -6.57
N GLU A 137 5.00 -16.69 -5.56
CA GLU A 137 5.07 -17.24 -4.20
C GLU A 137 3.68 -17.48 -3.62
N CYS A 138 2.92 -18.38 -4.24
CA CYS A 138 1.94 -19.29 -3.60
C CYS A 138 1.19 -20.06 -4.69
N ASP A 139 1.66 -21.25 -5.08
CA ASP A 139 0.92 -22.16 -5.99
C ASP A 139 -0.54 -22.39 -5.54
N THR A 140 -0.78 -22.29 -4.22
CA THR A 140 -2.08 -22.35 -3.57
C THR A 140 -3.00 -21.18 -3.95
N ALA A 141 -2.49 -19.95 -4.08
CA ALA A 141 -3.32 -18.79 -4.41
C ALA A 141 -3.77 -18.83 -5.87
N LEU A 142 -2.86 -19.19 -6.78
CA LEU A 142 -3.17 -19.40 -8.18
C LEU A 142 -4.19 -20.54 -8.39
N SER A 143 -4.07 -21.64 -7.62
CA SER A 143 -5.03 -22.75 -7.73
C SER A 143 -6.43 -22.33 -7.27
N ILE A 144 -6.53 -21.58 -6.16
CA ILE A 144 -7.81 -21.08 -5.63
C ILE A 144 -8.44 -20.05 -6.56
N ILE A 145 -7.66 -19.17 -7.18
CA ILE A 145 -8.17 -18.22 -8.19
C ILE A 145 -8.69 -18.98 -9.42
N LYS A 146 -7.94 -19.97 -9.91
CA LYS A 146 -8.37 -20.82 -11.04
C LYS A 146 -9.64 -21.61 -10.71
N GLU A 147 -9.78 -22.08 -9.49
CA GLU A 147 -10.98 -22.77 -9.00
C GLU A 147 -12.17 -21.81 -8.90
N PHE A 148 -11.97 -20.60 -8.36
CA PHE A 148 -12.99 -19.55 -8.31
C PHE A 148 -13.50 -19.16 -9.70
N ILE A 149 -12.61 -19.03 -10.69
CA ILE A 149 -12.99 -18.72 -12.07
C ILE A 149 -13.94 -19.80 -12.65
N LYS A 150 -13.72 -21.07 -12.31
CA LYS A 150 -14.54 -22.19 -12.79
C LYS A 150 -15.88 -22.32 -12.06
N THR A 151 -15.94 -21.93 -10.79
CA THR A 151 -17.07 -22.20 -9.89
C THR A 151 -18.02 -21.02 -9.74
N ASP A 152 -17.53 -19.78 -9.79
CA ASP A 152 -18.37 -18.58 -9.70
C ASP A 152 -19.12 -18.34 -11.02
N LYS A 153 -20.42 -18.04 -10.91
CA LYS A 153 -21.30 -17.75 -12.06
C LYS A 153 -20.78 -16.61 -12.96
N GLU A 154 -20.03 -15.69 -12.38
CA GLU A 154 -19.43 -14.53 -13.06
C GLU A 154 -17.89 -14.60 -13.00
N GLY A 155 -17.30 -15.78 -12.76
CA GLY A 155 -15.87 -16.00 -12.61
C GLY A 155 -15.05 -15.60 -13.85
N GLN A 156 -15.67 -15.61 -15.04
CA GLN A 156 -15.07 -15.11 -16.28
C GLN A 156 -14.67 -13.63 -16.19
N ILE A 157 -15.32 -12.82 -15.34
CA ILE A 157 -14.91 -11.43 -15.07
C ILE A 157 -13.51 -11.42 -14.47
N ILE A 158 -13.20 -12.30 -13.52
CA ILE A 158 -11.86 -12.39 -12.93
C ILE A 158 -10.84 -12.82 -13.98
N SER A 159 -11.21 -13.75 -14.87
CA SER A 159 -10.37 -14.14 -16.01
C SER A 159 -10.02 -12.94 -16.90
N ILE A 160 -11.02 -12.12 -17.27
CA ILE A 160 -10.83 -10.90 -18.08
C ILE A 160 -9.96 -9.87 -17.33
N LEU A 161 -10.21 -9.68 -16.03
CA LEU A 161 -9.41 -8.75 -15.21
C LEU A 161 -7.95 -9.19 -15.11
N ALA A 162 -7.69 -10.51 -15.01
CA ALA A 162 -6.36 -11.08 -14.91
C ALA A 162 -5.62 -11.17 -16.25
N SER A 163 -6.34 -11.34 -17.37
CA SER A 163 -5.75 -11.46 -18.71
C SER A 163 -5.39 -10.11 -19.35
N CYS A 164 -5.98 -9.01 -18.88
CA CYS A 164 -5.80 -7.69 -19.48
C CYS A 164 -4.89 -6.80 -18.62
N GLY A 165 -3.65 -6.60 -19.09
CA GLY A 165 -2.71 -5.64 -18.50
C GLY A 165 -3.04 -4.17 -18.80
N ASN A 166 -3.88 -3.91 -19.82
CA ASN A 166 -4.30 -2.57 -20.22
C ASN A 166 -5.78 -2.31 -19.88
N LYS A 167 -6.04 -1.15 -19.28
CA LYS A 167 -7.38 -0.68 -18.86
C LYS A 167 -8.37 -0.52 -20.01
N ASN A 168 -7.91 -0.12 -21.20
CA ASN A 168 -8.77 0.03 -22.38
C ASN A 168 -9.21 -1.34 -22.93
N ASP A 169 -8.27 -2.28 -23.03
CA ASP A 169 -8.57 -3.64 -23.51
C ASP A 169 -9.46 -4.38 -22.51
N ARG A 170 -9.21 -4.20 -21.21
CA ARG A 170 -10.09 -4.68 -20.14
C ARG A 170 -11.50 -4.13 -20.27
N LYS A 171 -11.64 -2.83 -20.57
CA LYS A 171 -12.94 -2.18 -20.72
C LYS A 171 -13.68 -2.72 -21.95
N GLU A 172 -13.01 -2.88 -23.09
CA GLU A 172 -13.62 -3.47 -24.28
C GLU A 172 -13.97 -4.95 -24.07
N MET A 173 -13.10 -5.76 -23.45
CA MET A 173 -13.42 -7.16 -23.15
C MET A 173 -14.55 -7.34 -22.13
N LEU A 174 -14.64 -6.46 -21.12
CA LEU A 174 -15.79 -6.45 -20.20
C LEU A 174 -17.06 -6.01 -20.92
N LYS A 175 -16.96 -5.02 -21.80
CA LYS A 175 -18.08 -4.57 -22.62
C LYS A 175 -18.55 -5.68 -23.55
N ASP A 176 -17.66 -6.44 -24.17
CA ASP A 176 -17.98 -7.62 -24.98
C ASP A 176 -18.64 -8.71 -24.14
N TYR A 177 -18.09 -9.00 -22.96
CA TYR A 177 -18.66 -9.96 -22.00
C TYR A 177 -20.09 -9.59 -21.56
N PHE A 178 -20.38 -8.30 -21.43
CA PHE A 178 -21.70 -7.78 -21.07
C PHE A 178 -22.57 -7.41 -22.29
N ASN A 179 -22.27 -7.94 -23.49
CA ASN A 179 -23.03 -7.74 -24.72
C ASN A 179 -23.12 -6.26 -25.15
N GLY A 180 -21.97 -5.58 -25.19
CA GLY A 180 -21.81 -4.22 -25.70
C GLY A 180 -22.06 -3.10 -24.69
N LYS A 181 -22.36 -3.41 -23.43
CA LYS A 181 -22.65 -2.41 -22.38
C LYS A 181 -21.69 -2.56 -21.21
N TYR A 182 -21.04 -1.47 -20.81
CA TYR A 182 -20.24 -1.43 -19.58
C TYR A 182 -20.47 -0.12 -18.83
N GLY A 183 -21.62 -0.05 -18.16
CA GLY A 183 -22.12 1.14 -17.45
C GLY A 183 -21.99 1.01 -15.94
N ALA A 184 -22.85 1.70 -15.19
CA ALA A 184 -22.83 1.67 -13.73
C ALA A 184 -23.24 0.29 -13.17
N THR A 185 -24.20 -0.37 -13.79
CA THR A 185 -24.73 -1.68 -13.36
C THR A 185 -23.69 -2.77 -13.53
N GLU A 186 -22.99 -2.80 -14.66
CA GLU A 186 -21.95 -3.79 -14.97
C GLU A 186 -20.72 -3.57 -14.09
N ARG A 187 -20.34 -2.30 -13.83
CA ARG A 187 -19.30 -1.97 -12.86
C ARG A 187 -19.62 -2.49 -11.45
N LYS A 188 -20.89 -2.37 -11.00
CA LYS A 188 -21.33 -2.96 -9.72
C LYS A 188 -21.25 -4.49 -9.73
N LYS A 189 -21.51 -5.15 -10.86
CA LYS A 189 -21.33 -6.60 -10.98
C LYS A 189 -19.86 -6.98 -10.86
N VAL A 190 -18.97 -6.31 -11.59
CA VAL A 190 -17.52 -6.50 -11.49
C VAL A 190 -17.02 -6.32 -10.06
N GLN A 191 -17.48 -5.27 -9.37
CA GLN A 191 -17.16 -5.04 -7.96
C GLN A 191 -17.62 -6.20 -7.08
N ARG A 192 -18.87 -6.68 -7.22
CA ARG A 192 -19.39 -7.80 -6.43
C ARG A 192 -18.61 -9.09 -6.67
N VAL A 193 -18.14 -9.35 -7.89
CA VAL A 193 -17.30 -10.53 -8.18
C VAL A 193 -15.94 -10.41 -7.50
N ARG A 194 -15.33 -9.22 -7.51
CA ARG A 194 -14.08 -8.94 -6.79
C ARG A 194 -14.24 -9.17 -5.29
N GLU A 195 -15.33 -8.69 -4.69
CA GLU A 195 -15.63 -8.90 -3.28
C GLU A 195 -15.83 -10.39 -2.94
N ARG A 196 -16.48 -11.16 -3.83
CA ARG A 196 -16.63 -12.62 -3.66
C ARG A 196 -15.29 -13.34 -3.76
N LEU A 197 -14.42 -12.98 -4.71
CA LEU A 197 -13.07 -13.54 -4.83
C LEU A 197 -12.25 -13.24 -3.58
N ALA A 198 -12.27 -11.99 -3.10
CA ALA A 198 -11.56 -11.60 -1.88
C ALA A 198 -12.03 -12.41 -0.66
N LYS A 199 -13.34 -12.61 -0.52
CA LYS A 199 -13.90 -13.48 0.54
C LYS A 199 -13.44 -14.92 0.39
N ASN A 200 -13.42 -15.46 -0.83
CA ASN A 200 -12.98 -16.82 -1.10
C ASN A 200 -11.50 -17.01 -0.70
N LEU A 201 -10.64 -16.07 -1.09
CA LEU A 201 -9.22 -16.09 -0.74
C LEU A 201 -9.00 -16.01 0.77
N LEU A 202 -9.72 -15.11 1.46
CA LEU A 202 -9.67 -15.00 2.92
C LEU A 202 -10.12 -16.31 3.60
N SER A 203 -11.21 -16.93 3.13
CA SER A 203 -11.67 -18.21 3.68
C SER A 203 -10.71 -19.37 3.46
N SER A 204 -9.86 -19.26 2.44
CA SER A 204 -8.79 -20.22 2.16
C SER A 204 -7.45 -19.87 2.83
N GLY A 205 -7.44 -18.89 3.74
CA GLY A 205 -6.25 -18.50 4.50
C GLY A 205 -5.28 -17.58 3.74
N ILE A 206 -5.71 -17.01 2.61
CA ILE A 206 -4.92 -16.06 1.81
C ILE A 206 -5.38 -14.64 2.16
N PHE A 207 -4.44 -13.85 2.70
CA PHE A 207 -4.66 -12.45 3.03
C PHE A 207 -4.08 -11.58 1.91
N LEU A 208 -4.96 -10.87 1.18
CA LEU A 208 -4.61 -9.88 0.15
C LEU A 208 -4.59 -8.46 0.73
#